data_AF-A0A819IJC6-F1
#
_entry.id   AF-A0A819IJC6-F1
#
_cell.length_a   1.000
_cell.length_b   1.000
_cell.length_c   1.000
_cell.angle_alpha   90.00
_cell.angle_beta   90.00
_cell.angle_gamma   90.00
#
_symmetry.space_group_name_H-M   'P 1'
#
loop_
_entity.id
_entity.type
_entity.pdbx_description
1 polymer ?
#
loop_
_entity_poly.entity_id
_entity_poly.type
_entity_poly.pdbx_seq_one_letter_code
_entity_poly.pdbx_strand_id
1 'polypeptide(L)'
;MCARSSSVVAETRFESLNFYVFTSLTQLVCTIIYIGFIIYFLIIEIKLLIKLKLKYFYEFWSIIQVGIISCSITSIIIYIWRFKEYNRLSSLFQQTNGYTYINLEMIVYVDDVLTSLLGFCCFFGTIKFIKFIRFNKSLRIFVQTLKYVTKDIISFSFMFSIVFMSFLSLFYLLFNSNIESCSSLLSTAQMLFEITLMNFDATDFTGADPFLGPFCFSIFIIIVVF
;
A
#
# COMPACT_ATOMS: atom_id res chain seq x y z
N MET A 1 3.10 -21.74 -11.06
CA MET A 1 3.97 -22.91 -11.31
C MET A 1 5.17 -22.46 -12.13
N CYS A 2 6.28 -22.13 -11.45
CA CYS A 2 7.65 -22.21 -11.97
C CYS A 2 8.60 -22.00 -10.79
N ALA A 3 8.56 -22.94 -9.83
CA ALA A 3 9.63 -23.15 -8.87
C ALA A 3 10.39 -24.40 -9.34
N ARG A 4 11.11 -24.28 -10.46
CA ARG A 4 12.04 -25.31 -10.92
C ARG A 4 13.26 -24.68 -11.59
N SER A 5 13.82 -23.67 -10.94
CA SER A 5 15.22 -23.30 -11.08
C SER A 5 15.92 -23.72 -9.79
N SER A 6 17.02 -24.47 -9.90
CA SER A 6 17.84 -24.99 -8.80
C SER A 6 18.58 -23.90 -8.01
N SER A 7 18.27 -22.62 -8.27
CA SER A 7 18.88 -21.45 -7.65
C SER A 7 18.19 -21.15 -6.32
N VAL A 8 18.95 -21.19 -5.23
CA VAL A 8 18.51 -20.75 -3.91
C VAL A 8 18.47 -19.22 -3.91
N VAL A 9 17.27 -18.64 -3.89
CA VAL A 9 17.09 -17.21 -3.64
C VAL A 9 17.12 -17.02 -2.13
N ALA A 10 18.21 -16.49 -1.61
CA ALA A 10 18.35 -16.19 -0.19
C ALA A 10 17.73 -14.82 0.11
N GLU A 11 16.59 -14.82 0.80
CA GLU A 11 15.94 -13.61 1.28
C GLU A 11 16.23 -13.45 2.78
N THR A 12 16.79 -12.30 3.17
CA THR A 12 17.08 -12.00 4.58
C THR A 12 16.22 -10.84 5.03
N ARG A 13 15.60 -10.98 6.20
CA ARG A 13 14.68 -9.99 6.76
C ARG A 13 15.14 -9.58 8.15
N PHE A 14 15.43 -8.30 8.34
CA PHE A 14 15.89 -7.73 9.61
C PHE A 14 14.83 -6.77 10.13
N GLU A 15 14.23 -7.07 11.29
CA GLU A 15 13.21 -6.21 11.89
C GLU A 15 13.47 -5.99 13.38
N SER A 16 13.39 -4.72 13.78
CA SER A 16 13.59 -4.30 15.15
C SER A 16 12.29 -4.45 15.94
N LEU A 17 12.25 -5.38 16.89
CA LEU A 17 11.14 -5.53 17.82
C LEU A 17 11.35 -4.66 19.06
N ASN A 18 10.46 -3.69 19.27
CA ASN A 18 10.37 -2.98 20.53
C ASN A 18 9.50 -3.77 21.52
N PHE A 19 10.13 -4.58 22.38
CA PHE A 19 9.42 -5.37 23.40
C PHE A 19 8.72 -4.48 24.45
N TYR A 20 9.18 -3.27 24.71
CA TYR A 20 8.59 -2.42 25.74
C TYR A 20 7.44 -1.56 25.23
N VAL A 21 6.22 -2.11 25.31
CA VAL A 21 4.97 -1.46 24.85
C VAL A 21 4.65 -0.14 25.57
N PHE A 22 5.19 0.09 26.77
CA PHE A 22 5.01 1.34 27.55
C PHE A 22 6.33 1.77 28.18
N THR A 23 7.34 2.10 27.37
CA THR A 23 8.64 2.54 27.89
C THR A 23 8.58 3.95 28.47
N SER A 24 7.68 4.81 27.96
CA SER A 24 7.58 6.20 28.38
C SER A 24 6.16 6.65 28.68
N LEU A 25 5.99 7.49 29.70
CA LEU A 25 4.73 8.16 30.02
C LEU A 25 4.18 8.93 28.80
N THR A 26 5.06 9.44 27.94
CA THR A 26 4.69 10.15 26.71
C THR A 26 3.92 9.28 25.73
N GLN A 27 4.32 8.02 25.52
CA GLN A 27 3.61 7.09 24.63
C GLN A 27 2.20 6.80 25.15
N LEU A 28 2.07 6.61 26.46
CA LEU A 28 0.78 6.35 27.10
C LEU A 28 -0.16 7.55 26.94
N VAL A 29 0.32 8.77 27.20
CA VAL A 29 -0.45 10.01 27.00
C VAL A 29 -0.87 10.17 25.54
N CYS A 30 0.05 9.97 24.59
CA CYS A 30 -0.27 10.03 23.15
C CYS A 30 -1.34 9.00 22.74
N THR A 31 -1.28 7.79 23.29
CA THR A 31 -2.26 6.73 23.01
C THR A 31 -3.65 7.10 23.52
N ILE A 32 -3.76 7.65 24.75
CA ILE A 32 -5.03 8.11 25.31
C ILE A 32 -5.61 9.24 24.44
N ILE A 33 -4.78 10.21 24.06
CA ILE A 33 -5.18 11.32 23.19
C ILE A 33 -5.67 10.79 21.83
N TYR A 34 -4.95 9.84 21.23
CA TYR A 34 -5.31 9.22 19.96
C TYR A 34 -6.68 8.51 20.03
N ILE A 35 -6.92 7.71 21.07
CA ILE A 35 -8.22 7.06 21.30
C ILE A 35 -9.33 8.12 21.46
N GLY A 36 -9.06 9.21 22.19
CA GLY A 36 -9.99 10.33 22.33
C GLY A 36 -10.36 10.97 20.99
N PHE A 37 -9.38 11.20 20.11
CA PHE A 37 -9.62 11.72 18.76
C PHE A 37 -10.48 10.79 17.90
N ILE A 38 -10.26 9.48 17.99
CA ILE A 38 -11.04 8.48 17.24
C ILE A 38 -12.50 8.52 17.68
N ILE A 39 -12.76 8.51 19.00
CA ILE A 39 -14.12 8.57 19.55
C ILE A 39 -14.80 9.87 19.10
N TYR A 40 -14.10 11.00 19.18
CA TYR A 40 -14.60 12.29 18.72
C TYR A 40 -14.99 12.26 17.23
N PHE A 41 -14.10 11.74 16.36
CA PHE A 41 -14.39 11.62 14.94
C PHE A 41 -15.53 10.65 14.64
N LEU A 42 -15.63 9.56 15.39
CA LEU A 42 -16.72 8.59 15.25
C LEU A 42 -18.08 9.21 15.57
N ILE A 43 -18.18 10.01 16.63
CA ILE A 43 -19.43 10.71 16.99
C ILE A 43 -19.84 11.70 15.89
N ILE A 44 -18.88 12.46 15.35
CA ILE A 44 -19.14 13.38 14.24
C ILE A 44 -19.64 12.62 13.02
N GLU A 45 -19.00 11.51 12.69
CA GLU A 45 -19.32 10.74 11.50
C GLU A 45 -20.70 10.09 11.57
N ILE A 46 -21.08 9.56 12.72
CA ILE A 46 -22.43 9.04 12.95
C ILE A 46 -23.48 10.14 12.75
N LYS A 47 -23.25 11.35 13.28
CA LYS A 47 -24.16 12.49 13.08
C LYS A 47 -24.27 12.86 11.60
N LEU A 48 -23.15 12.84 10.87
CA LEU A 48 -23.11 13.14 9.44
C LEU A 48 -23.86 12.10 8.61
N LEU A 49 -23.67 10.82 8.94
CA LEU A 49 -24.31 9.68 8.30
C LEU A 49 -25.83 9.73 8.49
N ILE A 50 -26.32 10.03 9.70
CA ILE A 50 -27.76 10.18 9.97
C ILE A 50 -28.37 11.30 9.11
N LYS A 51 -27.63 12.41 8.92
CA LYS A 51 -28.11 13.57 8.15
C LYS A 51 -28.13 13.32 6.63
N LEU A 52 -27.09 12.70 6.09
CA LEU A 52 -26.89 12.52 4.64
C LEU A 52 -27.41 11.18 4.10
N LYS A 53 -27.66 10.18 4.96
CA LYS A 53 -28.13 8.83 4.63
C LYS A 53 -27.37 8.21 3.46
N LEU A 54 -28.02 8.02 2.31
CA LEU A 54 -27.42 7.40 1.12
C LEU A 54 -26.46 8.34 0.37
N LYS A 55 -26.67 9.66 0.45
CA LYS A 55 -25.80 10.64 -0.21
C LYS A 55 -24.40 10.66 0.39
N TYR A 56 -24.26 10.19 1.62
CA TYR A 56 -23.00 10.05 2.33
C TYR A 56 -22.00 9.16 1.58
N PHE A 57 -22.44 8.01 1.04
CA PHE A 57 -21.56 7.08 0.33
C PHE A 57 -21.10 7.58 -1.04
N TYR A 58 -21.73 8.62 -1.58
CA TYR A 58 -21.31 9.22 -2.85
C TYR A 58 -20.33 10.38 -2.65
N GLU A 59 -20.19 10.91 -1.43
CA GLU A 59 -19.27 12.00 -1.15
C GLU A 59 -17.85 11.47 -0.92
N PHE A 60 -16.93 11.81 -1.83
CA PHE A 60 -15.51 11.42 -1.76
C PHE A 60 -14.86 11.68 -0.38
N TRP A 61 -15.19 12.81 0.25
CA TRP A 61 -14.63 13.17 1.56
C TRP A 61 -15.16 12.30 2.71
N SER A 62 -16.40 11.84 2.61
CA SER A 62 -16.99 10.91 3.57
C SER A 62 -16.32 9.55 3.47
N ILE A 63 -16.04 9.06 2.25
CA ILE A 63 -15.31 7.80 2.04
C ILE A 63 -13.92 7.83 2.69
N ILE A 64 -13.17 8.93 2.52
CA ILE A 64 -11.85 9.10 3.18
C ILE A 64 -12.00 9.06 4.70
N GLN A 65 -13.04 9.70 5.24
CA GLN A 65 -13.26 9.75 6.68
C GLN A 65 -13.65 8.38 7.26
N VAL A 66 -14.46 7.60 6.55
CA VAL A 66 -14.72 6.19 6.87
C VAL A 66 -13.41 5.41 6.89
N GLY A 67 -12.56 5.59 5.87
CA GLY A 67 -11.25 4.94 5.77
C GLY A 67 -10.36 5.19 6.99
N ILE A 68 -10.27 6.45 7.46
CA ILE A 68 -9.54 6.81 8.68
C ILE A 68 -10.11 6.05 9.88
N ILE A 69 -11.43 6.11 10.10
CA ILE A 69 -12.07 5.48 11.25
C ILE A 69 -11.90 3.95 11.21
N SER A 70 -12.08 3.32 10.04
CA SER A 70 -11.91 1.87 9.89
C SER A 70 -10.47 1.44 10.16
N CYS A 71 -9.47 2.13 9.61
CA CYS A 71 -8.07 1.83 9.86
C CYS A 71 -7.75 2.01 11.35
N SER A 72 -8.18 3.12 11.95
CA SER A 72 -7.95 3.41 13.37
C SER A 72 -8.57 2.37 14.31
N ILE A 73 -9.82 1.93 14.07
CA ILE A 73 -10.46 0.89 14.89
C ILE A 73 -9.72 -0.44 14.76
N THR A 74 -9.40 -0.85 13.53
CA THR A 74 -8.64 -2.09 13.29
C THR A 74 -7.27 -2.04 13.95
N SER A 75 -6.56 -0.90 13.87
CA SER A 75 -5.29 -0.70 14.56
C SER A 75 -5.43 -0.86 16.08
N ILE A 76 -6.49 -0.33 16.70
CA ILE A 76 -6.71 -0.51 18.15
C ILE A 76 -6.95 -1.97 18.50
N ILE A 77 -7.77 -2.69 17.72
CA ILE A 77 -8.05 -4.11 17.97
C ILE A 77 -6.76 -4.93 17.92
N ILE A 78 -5.96 -4.72 16.86
CA ILE A 78 -4.67 -5.41 16.68
C ILE A 78 -3.68 -5.00 17.77
N TYR A 79 -3.67 -3.73 18.19
CA TYR A 79 -2.82 -3.27 19.29
C TYR A 79 -3.14 -3.97 20.62
N ILE A 80 -4.43 -4.13 20.95
CA ILE A 80 -4.87 -4.86 22.15
C ILE A 80 -4.47 -6.34 22.06
N TRP A 81 -4.63 -6.95 20.89
CA TRP A 81 -4.20 -8.33 20.64
C TRP A 81 -2.69 -8.49 20.83
N ARG A 82 -1.89 -7.60 20.23
CA ARG A 82 -0.43 -7.56 20.39
C ARG A 82 -0.03 -7.42 21.86
N PHE A 83 -0.71 -6.56 22.62
CA PHE A 83 -0.46 -6.37 24.05
C PHE A 83 -0.74 -7.64 24.87
N LYS A 84 -1.85 -8.34 24.58
CA LYS A 84 -2.19 -9.59 25.26
C LYS A 84 -1.15 -10.69 24.96
N GLU A 85 -0.74 -10.80 23.70
CA GLU A 85 0.26 -11.79 23.28
C GLU A 85 1.63 -11.51 23.90
N TYR A 86 2.03 -10.23 23.96
CA TYR A 86 3.25 -9.82 24.65
C TYR A 86 3.26 -10.22 26.13
N ASN A 87 2.16 -9.95 26.86
CA ASN A 87 2.07 -10.31 28.28
C ASN A 87 2.16 -11.83 28.48
N ARG A 88 1.53 -12.62 27.58
CA ARG A 88 1.64 -14.08 27.59
C ARG A 88 3.09 -14.53 27.44
N LEU A 89 3.80 -13.98 26.45
CA LEU A 89 5.19 -14.34 26.18
C LEU A 89 6.15 -13.90 27.29
N SER A 90 5.98 -12.69 27.84
CA SER A 90 6.78 -12.22 28.97
C SER A 90 6.60 -13.12 30.20
N SER A 91 5.37 -13.60 30.46
CA SER A 91 5.10 -14.51 31.58
C SER A 91 5.73 -15.90 31.38
N LEU A 92 5.69 -16.43 30.15
CA LEU A 92 6.33 -17.69 29.79
C LEU A 92 7.86 -17.59 29.90
N PHE A 93 8.44 -16.48 29.43
CA PHE A 93 9.87 -16.25 29.53
C PHE A 93 10.37 -16.21 30.98
N GLN A 94 9.60 -15.56 31.87
CA GLN A 94 9.89 -15.53 33.31
C GLN A 94 9.74 -16.91 33.97
N GLN A 95 8.73 -17.70 33.59
CA GLN A 95 8.50 -19.03 34.15
C GLN A 95 9.55 -20.06 33.72
N THR A 96 10.05 -19.95 32.49
CA THR A 96 10.97 -20.93 31.91
C THR A 96 12.44 -20.46 31.91
N ASN A 97 12.76 -19.35 32.57
CA ASN A 97 14.11 -18.75 32.62
C ASN A 97 14.78 -18.65 31.24
N GLY A 98 14.00 -18.46 30.17
CA GLY A 98 14.49 -18.36 28.79
C GLY A 98 14.88 -19.67 28.10
N TYR A 99 14.61 -20.85 28.67
CA TYR A 99 14.97 -22.15 28.06
C TYR A 99 13.98 -22.66 27.00
N THR A 100 12.83 -22.00 26.82
CA THR A 100 11.83 -22.36 25.81
C THR A 100 11.92 -21.47 24.58
N TYR A 101 11.85 -22.09 23.40
CA TYR A 101 11.72 -21.39 22.12
C TYR A 101 10.43 -20.56 22.09
N ILE A 102 10.57 -19.26 21.83
CA ILE A 102 9.45 -18.32 21.67
C ILE A 102 9.34 -17.99 20.18
N ASN A 103 8.14 -18.19 19.61
CA ASN A 103 7.86 -17.79 18.24
C ASN A 103 7.70 -16.26 18.18
N LEU A 104 8.78 -15.56 17.83
CA LEU A 104 8.79 -14.11 17.63
C LEU A 104 8.23 -13.71 16.26
N GLU A 105 8.24 -14.61 15.27
CA GLU A 105 7.79 -14.33 13.91
C GLU A 105 6.33 -13.87 13.87
N MET A 106 5.47 -14.45 14.73
CA MET A 106 4.08 -14.02 14.83
C MET A 106 3.93 -12.59 15.36
N ILE A 107 4.78 -12.18 16.29
CA ILE A 107 4.78 -10.82 16.85
C ILE A 107 5.22 -9.83 15.78
N VAL A 108 6.29 -10.17 15.06
CA VAL A 108 6.82 -9.40 13.94
C VAL A 108 5.72 -9.14 12.91
N TYR A 109 5.05 -10.21 12.46
CA TYR A 109 3.95 -10.09 11.50
C TYR A 109 2.81 -9.18 11.99
N VAL A 110 2.42 -9.29 13.26
CA VAL A 110 1.40 -8.43 13.85
C VAL A 110 1.85 -6.96 13.90
N ASP A 111 3.14 -6.71 14.13
CA ASP A 111 3.73 -5.38 14.12
C ASP A 111 3.74 -4.76 12.72
N ASP A 112 4.06 -5.54 11.68
CA ASP A 112 4.02 -5.10 10.29
C ASP A 112 2.62 -4.67 9.87
N VAL A 113 1.63 -5.49 10.22
CA VAL A 113 0.23 -5.21 9.91
C VAL A 113 -0.21 -3.94 10.63
N LEU A 114 0.18 -3.76 11.90
CA LEU A 114 -0.13 -2.55 12.66
C LEU A 114 0.53 -1.31 12.02
N THR A 115 1.82 -1.39 11.69
CA THR A 115 2.58 -0.31 11.05
C THR A 115 1.98 0.05 9.69
N SER A 116 1.60 -0.96 8.90
CA SER A 116 0.92 -0.77 7.61
C SER A 116 -0.43 -0.05 7.79
N LEU A 117 -1.25 -0.46 8.76
CA LEU A 117 -2.54 0.19 9.05
C LEU A 117 -2.38 1.64 9.52
N LEU A 118 -1.36 1.91 10.35
CA LEU A 118 -1.03 3.28 10.76
C LEU A 118 -0.55 4.11 9.55
N GLY A 119 0.23 3.51 8.64
CA GLY A 119 0.61 4.11 7.36
C GLY A 119 -0.61 4.50 6.52
N PHE A 120 -1.58 3.60 6.36
CA PHE A 120 -2.85 3.91 5.69
C PHE A 120 -3.63 5.02 6.39
N CYS A 121 -3.67 5.01 7.73
CA CYS A 121 -4.31 6.08 8.51
C CYS A 121 -3.65 7.44 8.26
N CYS A 122 -2.32 7.50 8.26
CA CYS A 122 -1.54 8.71 7.93
C CYS A 122 -1.75 9.15 6.47
N PHE A 123 -1.84 8.21 5.54
CA PHE A 123 -2.13 8.48 4.13
C PHE A 123 -3.49 9.15 3.96
N PHE A 124 -4.56 8.57 4.50
CA PHE A 124 -5.89 9.18 4.46
C PHE A 124 -5.95 10.51 5.21
N GLY A 125 -5.26 10.60 6.36
CA GLY A 125 -5.08 11.85 7.10
C GLY A 125 -4.44 12.95 6.26
N THR A 126 -3.44 12.61 5.46
CA THR A 126 -2.76 13.53 4.53
C THR A 126 -3.69 13.98 3.41
N ILE A 127 -4.49 13.08 2.83
CA ILE A 127 -5.52 13.46 1.85
C ILE A 127 -6.55 14.41 2.47
N LYS A 128 -6.96 14.14 3.72
CA LYS A 128 -7.88 15.02 4.45
C LYS A 128 -7.23 16.37 4.75
N PHE A 129 -5.93 16.41 5.03
CA PHE A 129 -5.17 17.64 5.19
C PHE A 129 -5.22 18.49 3.91
N ILE A 130 -5.05 17.89 2.73
CA ILE A 130 -5.19 18.59 1.43
C ILE A 130 -6.55 19.30 1.32
N LYS A 131 -7.64 18.72 1.86
CA LYS A 131 -8.96 19.38 1.91
C LYS A 131 -8.89 20.74 2.59
N PHE A 132 -8.20 20.81 3.73
CA PHE A 132 -8.06 22.03 4.51
C PHE A 132 -7.18 23.05 3.77
N ILE A 133 -6.12 22.64 3.07
CA ILE A 133 -5.26 23.58 2.34
C ILE A 133 -6.00 24.26 1.16
N ARG A 134 -7.14 23.72 0.69
CA ARG A 134 -7.98 24.34 -0.36
C ARG A 134 -8.58 25.71 0.02
N PHE A 135 -8.40 26.18 1.26
CA PHE A 135 -8.67 27.59 1.59
C PHE A 135 -7.77 28.57 0.83
N ASN A 136 -6.60 28.12 0.35
CA ASN A 136 -5.75 28.93 -0.53
C ASN A 136 -6.36 29.03 -1.94
N LYS A 137 -6.53 30.26 -2.44
CA LYS A 137 -7.14 30.55 -3.75
C LYS A 137 -6.42 29.84 -4.91
N SER A 138 -5.09 29.81 -4.91
CA SER A 138 -4.30 29.19 -5.98
C SER A 138 -4.51 27.67 -6.04
N LEU A 139 -4.49 27.02 -4.88
CA LEU A 139 -4.71 25.57 -4.78
C LEU A 139 -6.17 25.19 -5.07
N ARG A 140 -7.14 26.04 -4.71
CA ARG A 140 -8.54 25.82 -5.05
C ARG A 140 -8.77 25.77 -6.56
N ILE A 141 -8.14 26.69 -7.31
CA ILE A 141 -8.24 26.74 -8.79
C ILE A 141 -7.66 25.45 -9.39
N PHE A 142 -6.47 25.02 -8.94
CA PHE A 142 -5.85 23.77 -9.39
C PHE A 142 -6.74 22.54 -9.16
N VAL A 143 -7.35 22.41 -7.98
CA VAL A 143 -8.26 21.27 -7.73
C VAL A 143 -9.54 21.37 -8.56
N GLN A 144 -10.00 22.58 -8.88
CA GLN A 144 -11.19 22.78 -9.71
C GLN A 144 -10.93 22.43 -11.19
N THR A 145 -9.77 22.78 -11.73
CA THR A 145 -9.37 22.37 -13.09
C THR A 145 -9.20 20.86 -13.17
N LEU A 146 -8.54 20.24 -12.18
CA LEU A 146 -8.46 18.77 -12.11
C LEU A 146 -9.84 18.13 -12.07
N LYS A 147 -10.77 18.65 -11.24
CA LYS A 147 -12.14 18.13 -11.16
C LYS A 147 -12.89 18.25 -12.49
N TYR A 148 -12.66 19.33 -13.23
CA TYR A 148 -13.28 19.55 -14.53
C TYR A 148 -12.78 18.53 -15.57
N VAL A 149 -11.46 18.29 -15.62
CA VAL A 149 -10.83 17.36 -16.58
C VAL A 149 -10.89 15.90 -16.13
N THR A 150 -11.35 15.62 -14.90
CA THR A 150 -11.40 14.25 -14.34
C THR A 150 -12.17 13.28 -15.24
N LYS A 151 -13.27 13.71 -15.86
CA LYS A 151 -14.05 12.83 -16.76
C LYS A 151 -13.22 12.39 -17.98
N ASP A 152 -12.47 13.30 -18.56
CA ASP A 152 -11.64 13.03 -19.74
C ASP A 152 -10.42 12.20 -19.35
N ILE A 153 -9.80 12.47 -18.19
CA ILE A 153 -8.71 11.66 -17.63
C ILE A 153 -9.16 10.22 -17.37
N ILE A 154 -10.36 10.01 -16.83
CA ILE A 154 -10.89 8.66 -16.59
C ILE A 154 -11.09 7.92 -17.92
N SER A 155 -11.64 8.60 -18.93
CA SER A 155 -11.83 8.00 -20.25
C SER A 155 -10.49 7.65 -20.92
N PHE A 156 -9.50 8.54 -20.84
CA PHE A 156 -8.15 8.28 -21.35
C PHE A 156 -7.47 7.14 -20.59
N SER A 157 -7.55 7.13 -19.26
CA SER A 157 -7.03 6.08 -18.39
C SER A 157 -7.61 4.70 -18.74
N PHE A 158 -8.90 4.64 -19.08
CA PHE A 158 -9.54 3.40 -19.52
C PHE A 158 -8.96 2.89 -20.85
N MET A 159 -8.82 3.77 -21.86
CA MET A 159 -8.19 3.40 -23.14
C MET A 159 -6.73 2.97 -22.95
N PHE A 160 -5.96 3.74 -22.20
CA PHE A 160 -4.58 3.43 -21.84
C PHE A 160 -4.46 2.06 -21.16
N SER A 161 -5.35 1.76 -20.20
CA SER A 161 -5.34 0.49 -19.47
C SER A 161 -5.54 -0.72 -20.39
N ILE A 162 -6.39 -0.61 -21.42
CA ILE A 162 -6.60 -1.70 -22.39
C ILE A 162 -5.33 -1.96 -23.20
N VAL A 163 -4.70 -0.90 -23.71
CA VAL A 163 -3.45 -1.01 -24.48
C VAL A 163 -2.32 -1.56 -23.60
N PHE A 164 -2.17 -1.00 -22.39
CA PHE A 164 -1.18 -1.45 -21.42
C PHE A 164 -1.35 -2.93 -21.05
N MET A 165 -2.59 -3.38 -20.78
CA MET A 165 -2.88 -4.79 -20.49
C MET A 165 -2.61 -5.73 -21.67
N SER A 166 -2.78 -5.23 -22.91
CA SER A 166 -2.44 -5.99 -24.12
C SER A 166 -0.94 -6.22 -24.22
N PHE A 167 -0.13 -5.18 -23.98
CA PHE A 167 1.33 -5.31 -23.92
C PHE A 167 1.79 -6.15 -22.73
N LEU A 168 1.16 -5.99 -21.56
CA LEU A 168 1.44 -6.82 -20.38
C LEU A 168 1.28 -8.30 -20.69
N SER A 169 0.18 -8.67 -21.35
CA SER A 169 -0.09 -10.05 -21.75
C SER A 169 0.91 -10.55 -22.79
N LEU A 170 1.27 -9.70 -23.77
CA LEU A 170 2.25 -10.01 -24.81
C LEU A 170 3.65 -10.26 -24.22
N PHE A 171 4.14 -9.36 -23.36
CA PHE A 171 5.46 -9.47 -22.73
C PHE A 171 5.53 -10.66 -21.78
N TYR A 172 4.46 -10.90 -21.01
CA TYR A 172 4.36 -12.08 -20.17
C TYR A 172 4.45 -13.36 -21.02
N LEU A 173 3.67 -13.48 -22.09
CA LEU A 173 3.68 -14.70 -22.90
C LEU A 173 4.99 -14.92 -23.67
N LEU A 174 5.62 -13.85 -24.17
CA LEU A 174 6.86 -13.96 -24.93
C LEU A 174 8.10 -14.21 -24.05
N PHE A 175 8.20 -13.53 -22.91
CA PHE A 175 9.45 -13.46 -22.17
C PHE A 175 9.42 -14.12 -20.78
N ASN A 176 8.29 -14.69 -20.33
CA ASN A 176 8.19 -15.35 -19.01
C ASN A 176 9.22 -16.47 -18.78
N SER A 177 9.65 -17.18 -19.83
CA SER A 177 10.67 -18.23 -19.69
C SER A 177 12.11 -17.70 -19.71
N ASN A 178 12.34 -16.47 -20.19
CA ASN A 178 13.68 -15.97 -20.54
C ASN A 178 14.12 -14.80 -19.63
N ILE A 179 13.18 -14.03 -19.09
CA ILE A 179 13.44 -12.84 -18.28
C ILE A 179 12.77 -13.02 -16.92
N GLU A 180 13.54 -12.90 -15.83
CA GLU A 180 13.03 -13.07 -14.45
C GLU A 180 11.94 -12.04 -14.11
N SER A 181 12.10 -10.81 -14.59
CA SER A 181 11.11 -9.74 -14.46
C SER A 181 9.78 -10.06 -15.17
N CYS A 182 9.75 -11.02 -16.11
CA CYS A 182 8.53 -11.52 -16.75
C CYS A 182 7.93 -12.78 -16.09
N SER A 183 8.49 -13.27 -14.98
CA SER A 183 8.08 -14.53 -14.33
C SER A 183 6.63 -14.54 -13.83
N SER A 184 6.14 -13.38 -13.40
CA SER A 184 4.77 -13.19 -12.94
C SER A 184 4.14 -11.99 -13.63
N LEU A 185 2.82 -12.01 -13.75
CA LEU A 185 2.07 -10.91 -14.36
C LEU A 185 2.27 -9.59 -13.58
N LEU A 186 2.41 -9.66 -12.25
CA LEU A 186 2.67 -8.48 -11.42
C LEU A 186 4.10 -7.94 -11.64
N SER A 187 5.10 -8.83 -11.67
CA SER A 187 6.50 -8.46 -11.96
C SER A 187 6.65 -7.88 -13.36
N THR A 188 5.94 -8.44 -14.34
CA THR A 188 5.93 -7.92 -15.72
C THR A 188 5.31 -6.53 -15.76
N ALA A 189 4.23 -6.29 -15.00
CA ALA A 189 3.62 -4.98 -14.90
C ALA A 189 4.57 -3.95 -14.26
N GLN A 190 5.29 -4.34 -13.20
CA GLN A 190 6.34 -3.50 -12.59
C GLN A 190 7.41 -3.14 -13.60
N MET A 191 7.94 -4.11 -14.34
CA MET A 191 8.92 -3.89 -15.40
C MET A 191 8.39 -2.94 -16.49
N LEU A 192 7.15 -3.10 -16.96
CA LEU A 192 6.57 -2.18 -17.95
C LEU A 192 6.41 -0.75 -17.41
N PHE A 193 6.12 -0.58 -16.12
CA PHE A 193 6.14 0.74 -15.48
C PHE A 193 7.56 1.32 -15.39
N GLU A 194 8.56 0.51 -15.07
CA GLU A 194 9.97 0.92 -15.07
C GLU A 194 10.43 1.37 -16.46
N ILE A 195 10.04 0.65 -17.51
CA ILE A 195 10.27 1.05 -18.91
C ILE A 195 9.58 2.38 -19.22
N THR A 196 8.35 2.58 -18.74
CA THR A 196 7.61 3.85 -18.91
C THR A 196 8.32 5.01 -18.20
N LEU A 197 8.97 4.75 -17.06
CA LEU A 197 9.80 5.71 -16.34
C LEU A 197 11.20 5.89 -16.95
N MET A 198 11.48 5.26 -18.11
CA MET A 198 12.79 5.20 -18.77
C MET A 198 13.91 4.60 -17.91
N ASN A 199 13.55 3.76 -16.94
CA ASN A 199 14.48 3.02 -16.11
C ASN A 199 14.47 1.55 -16.55
N PHE A 200 15.26 1.19 -17.56
CA PHE A 200 15.27 -0.17 -18.11
C PHE A 200 16.64 -0.59 -18.64
N ASP A 201 16.91 -1.89 -18.60
CA ASP A 201 18.06 -2.52 -19.23
C ASP A 201 17.63 -3.23 -20.53
N ALA A 202 17.99 -2.65 -21.68
CA ALA A 202 17.64 -3.20 -23.00
C ALA A 202 18.35 -4.53 -23.32
N THR A 203 19.42 -4.85 -22.58
CA THR A 203 20.24 -6.05 -22.77
C THR A 203 19.42 -7.32 -22.62
N ASP A 204 18.46 -7.33 -21.69
CA ASP A 204 17.66 -8.51 -21.36
C ASP A 204 16.72 -8.88 -22.50
N PHE A 205 16.16 -7.88 -23.18
CA PHE A 205 15.30 -8.09 -24.36
C PHE A 205 16.09 -8.54 -25.59
N THR A 206 17.28 -7.96 -25.81
CA THR A 206 18.17 -8.40 -26.90
C THR A 206 18.71 -9.81 -26.69
N GLY A 207 18.93 -10.20 -25.43
CA GLY A 207 19.41 -11.53 -25.06
C GLY A 207 18.32 -12.60 -25.12
N ALA A 208 17.07 -12.24 -24.87
CA ALA A 208 15.93 -13.16 -24.97
C ALA A 208 15.60 -13.52 -26.42
N ASP A 209 15.47 -12.52 -27.30
CA ASP A 209 15.25 -12.71 -28.74
C ASP A 209 15.84 -11.52 -29.54
N PRO A 210 16.86 -11.74 -30.40
CA PRO A 210 17.56 -10.65 -31.08
C PRO A 210 16.69 -9.77 -31.99
N PHE A 211 15.57 -10.31 -32.47
CA PHE A 211 14.65 -9.58 -33.35
C PHE A 211 13.37 -9.18 -32.62
N LEU A 212 12.69 -10.15 -31.99
CA LEU A 212 11.36 -9.94 -31.42
C LEU A 212 11.39 -9.08 -30.15
N GLY A 213 12.44 -9.22 -29.33
CA GLY A 213 12.66 -8.40 -28.12
C GLY A 213 12.69 -6.90 -28.43
N PRO A 214 13.70 -6.42 -29.20
CA PRO A 214 13.80 -5.01 -29.57
C PRO A 214 12.58 -4.49 -30.33
N PHE A 215 11.94 -5.31 -31.16
CA PHE A 215 10.75 -4.92 -31.91
C PHE A 215 9.55 -4.65 -31.00
N CYS A 216 9.18 -5.60 -30.13
CA CYS A 216 8.08 -5.44 -29.17
C CYS A 216 8.35 -4.29 -28.18
N PHE A 217 9.60 -4.17 -27.74
CA PHE A 217 10.07 -3.09 -26.88
C PHE A 217 9.92 -1.70 -27.53
N SER A 218 10.39 -1.55 -28.77
CA SER A 218 10.30 -0.28 -29.50
C SER A 218 8.85 0.14 -29.74
N ILE A 219 8.00 -0.81 -30.09
CA ILE A 219 6.56 -0.57 -30.27
C ILE A 219 5.90 -0.13 -28.97
N PHE A 220 6.23 -0.76 -27.83
CA PHE A 220 5.72 -0.37 -26.53
C PHE A 220 6.09 1.07 -26.20
N ILE A 221 7.37 1.46 -26.37
CA ILE A 221 7.81 2.84 -26.15
C ILE A 221 7.04 3.82 -27.04
N ILE A 222 6.92 3.54 -28.34
CA ILE A 222 6.26 4.44 -29.28
C ILE A 222 4.76 4.62 -28.97
N ILE A 223 4.08 3.59 -28.48
CA ILE A 223 2.62 3.63 -28.27
C ILE A 223 2.24 4.07 -26.85
N VAL A 224 3.04 3.71 -25.85
CA VAL A 224 2.68 3.89 -24.43
C VAL A 224 3.38 5.12 -23.82
N VAL A 225 4.60 5.44 -24.27
CA VAL A 225 5.40 6.55 -23.71
C VAL A 225 5.19 7.84 -24.52
N PHE A 226 5.13 7.75 -25.84
CA PHE A 226 4.93 8.88 -26.76
C PHE A 226 3.47 9.03 -27.18
#